data_AF-A0A147BWT5-F1
#
_entry.id   AF-A0A147BWT5-F1
#
_cell.length_a   1.000
_cell.length_b   1.000
_cell.length_c   1.000
_cell.angle_alpha   90.00
_cell.angle_beta   90.00
_cell.angle_gamma   90.00
#
_symmetry.space_group_name_H-M   'P 1'
#
loop_
_entity.id
_entity.type
_entity.pdbx_description
1 polymer ?
#
loop_
_entity_poly.entity_id
_entity_poly.type
_entity_poly.pdbx_seq_one_letter_code
_entity_poly.pdbx_strand_id
1 'polypeptide(L)'
;MSLLFGLWPLLMSCLGVFAVTPAARENISKDSTPRHNSPMPLGERSVELQKYQDFKRGLLYGSLVLVYSSLKNDSFRLCMMTYKPNTNLTTEGQIDLLTSSRNSSYREMVQGFDAETARRHNKTYRAIAWLFRGQYYKSRVIFTDYKHCIILRTRGYNNLCELFTAGRHDSDRVNSWCFFIYTVFCGKPAVTFKNLYECWPKEVEKHTSIRKTSIRNTSIRKT
;
A
#
# COMPACT_ATOMS: atom_id res chain seq x y z
N MET A 1 -28.73 41.32 -57.21
CA MET A 1 -29.63 40.15 -57.32
C MET A 1 -29.31 39.22 -56.16
N SER A 2 -29.96 39.38 -55.02
CA SER A 2 -31.19 38.66 -54.59
C SER A 2 -30.84 37.28 -54.01
N LEU A 3 -30.68 37.18 -52.67
CA LEU A 3 -31.60 36.61 -51.67
C LEU A 3 -31.51 35.06 -51.58
N LEU A 4 -30.91 34.48 -50.52
CA LEU A 4 -31.53 34.04 -49.25
C LEU A 4 -32.58 32.93 -49.43
N PHE A 5 -32.38 31.77 -48.78
CA PHE A 5 -33.36 30.82 -48.18
C PHE A 5 -32.62 29.48 -47.96
N GLY A 6 -32.60 28.79 -46.82
CA GLY A 6 -33.35 28.92 -45.58
C GLY A 6 -33.40 27.56 -44.89
N LEU A 7 -32.98 27.54 -43.62
CA LEU A 7 -33.52 26.78 -42.48
C LEU A 7 -33.98 25.31 -42.62
N TRP A 8 -33.37 24.48 -41.78
CA TRP A 8 -33.99 23.34 -41.08
C TRP A 8 -35.25 23.83 -40.31
N PRO A 9 -36.34 23.02 -40.15
CA PRO A 9 -36.43 22.21 -38.91
C PRO A 9 -37.38 20.96 -38.90
N LEU A 10 -37.15 20.13 -37.87
CA LEU A 10 -38.10 19.35 -37.03
C LEU A 10 -38.78 18.03 -37.48
N LEU A 11 -38.48 16.99 -36.67
CA LEU A 11 -39.37 16.03 -35.97
C LEU A 11 -40.59 15.42 -36.69
N MET A 12 -40.58 14.08 -36.88
CA MET A 12 -41.71 13.15 -36.64
C MET A 12 -41.13 11.70 -36.60
N SER A 13 -41.09 11.04 -35.43
CA SER A 13 -42.15 10.16 -34.91
C SER A 13 -42.39 8.90 -35.76
N CYS A 14 -41.74 7.79 -35.41
CA CYS A 14 -42.22 6.45 -35.74
C CYS A 14 -42.14 5.55 -34.49
N LEU A 15 -43.29 5.42 -33.83
CA LEU A 15 -43.61 4.40 -32.84
C LEU A 15 -43.55 3.02 -33.51
N GLY A 16 -42.53 2.22 -33.19
CA GLY A 16 -42.48 0.79 -33.49
C GLY A 16 -42.89 0.00 -32.25
N VAL A 17 -44.16 -0.40 -32.20
CA VAL A 17 -44.70 -1.34 -31.22
C VAL A 17 -44.00 -2.70 -31.42
N PHE A 18 -43.18 -3.14 -30.47
CA PHE A 18 -42.72 -4.53 -30.44
C PHE A 18 -43.77 -5.40 -29.75
N ALA A 19 -44.52 -6.15 -30.55
CA ALA A 19 -45.35 -7.24 -30.08
C ALA A 19 -44.46 -8.34 -29.49
N VAL A 20 -44.65 -8.65 -28.20
CA VAL A 20 -44.00 -9.79 -27.54
C VAL A 20 -44.84 -11.03 -27.81
N THR A 21 -44.34 -11.95 -28.64
CA THR A 21 -44.88 -13.31 -28.76
C THR A 21 -44.12 -14.26 -27.81
N PRO A 22 -44.79 -15.05 -26.96
CA PRO A 22 -44.11 -15.97 -26.06
C PRO A 22 -43.82 -17.33 -26.70
N ALA A 23 -42.64 -17.85 -26.35
CA ALA A 23 -42.22 -19.25 -26.30
C ALA A 23 -42.16 -20.06 -27.61
N ALA A 24 -40.93 -20.32 -28.06
CA ALA A 24 -40.55 -21.64 -28.56
C ALA A 24 -39.44 -22.19 -27.65
N ARG A 25 -39.72 -23.35 -27.06
CA ARG A 25 -38.89 -24.09 -26.12
C ARG A 25 -38.18 -25.18 -26.91
N GLU A 26 -36.88 -25.10 -27.07
CA GLU A 26 -36.08 -26.24 -27.54
C GLU A 26 -34.66 -26.24 -26.96
N ASN A 27 -34.47 -27.14 -25.99
CA ASN A 27 -33.27 -27.93 -25.71
C ASN A 27 -31.90 -27.23 -25.70
N ILE A 28 -31.61 -26.52 -24.60
CA ILE A 28 -30.23 -26.31 -24.18
C ILE A 28 -29.67 -27.67 -23.75
N SER A 29 -28.76 -28.19 -24.57
CA SER A 29 -27.85 -29.29 -24.24
C SER A 29 -27.31 -29.10 -22.82
N LYS A 30 -27.57 -30.08 -21.94
CA LYS A 30 -26.87 -30.18 -20.67
C LYS A 30 -25.41 -30.51 -21.00
N ASP A 31 -24.60 -29.47 -21.15
CA ASP A 31 -23.15 -29.64 -21.13
C ASP A 31 -22.72 -30.00 -19.71
N SER A 32 -22.68 -31.30 -19.47
CA SER A 32 -22.15 -31.90 -18.26
C SER A 32 -20.67 -32.20 -18.47
N THR A 33 -19.78 -31.26 -18.11
CA THR A 33 -18.52 -31.42 -17.34
C THR A 33 -17.55 -30.25 -17.57
N PRO A 34 -16.58 -29.97 -16.66
CA PRO A 34 -16.51 -30.15 -15.22
C PRO A 34 -16.48 -28.79 -14.49
N ARG A 35 -16.65 -28.76 -13.15
CA ARG A 35 -16.32 -27.58 -12.34
C ARG A 35 -14.87 -27.17 -12.64
N HIS A 36 -14.69 -26.13 -13.45
CA HIS A 36 -13.39 -25.51 -13.62
C HIS A 36 -13.03 -24.93 -12.25
N ASN A 37 -12.06 -25.54 -11.58
CA ASN A 37 -11.50 -25.04 -10.33
C ASN A 37 -11.07 -23.60 -10.59
N SER A 38 -11.85 -22.63 -10.11
CA SER A 38 -11.46 -21.24 -10.16
C SER A 38 -10.14 -21.16 -9.39
N PRO A 39 -9.02 -20.72 -10.01
CA PRO A 39 -7.78 -20.54 -9.28
C PRO A 39 -8.09 -19.62 -8.10
N MET A 40 -7.81 -20.08 -6.89
CA MET A 40 -7.97 -19.25 -5.70
C MET A 40 -7.24 -17.92 -5.97
N PRO A 41 -7.88 -16.75 -5.79
CA PRO A 41 -7.23 -15.48 -6.10
C PRO A 41 -5.90 -15.39 -5.33
N LEU A 42 -4.86 -14.84 -5.99
CA LEU A 42 -3.51 -14.72 -5.42
C LEU A 42 -3.59 -14.11 -4.02
N GLY A 43 -3.23 -14.90 -3.01
CA GLY A 43 -3.30 -14.49 -1.61
C GLY A 43 -2.01 -13.83 -1.13
N GLU A 44 -2.08 -13.04 -0.05
CA GLU A 44 -0.90 -12.42 0.57
C GLU A 44 0.18 -13.43 1.01
N ARG A 45 -0.13 -14.72 1.07
CA ARG A 45 0.77 -15.81 1.49
C ARG A 45 1.04 -16.84 0.38
N SER A 46 0.57 -16.55 -0.83
CA SER A 46 0.80 -17.39 -2.01
C SER A 46 2.30 -17.55 -2.27
N VAL A 47 2.71 -18.76 -2.66
CA VAL A 47 4.13 -19.11 -2.85
C VAL A 47 4.76 -18.24 -3.93
N GLU A 48 3.99 -17.92 -4.96
CA GLU A 48 4.35 -17.11 -6.11
C GLU A 48 4.74 -15.67 -5.70
N LEU A 49 4.17 -15.18 -4.60
CA LEU A 49 4.39 -13.82 -4.09
C LEU A 49 5.58 -13.74 -3.13
N GLN A 50 6.00 -14.85 -2.51
CA GLN A 50 7.03 -14.84 -1.45
C GLN A 50 8.35 -14.21 -1.92
N LYS A 51 8.69 -14.38 -3.21
CA LYS A 51 9.90 -13.79 -3.80
C LYS A 51 9.89 -12.26 -3.88
N TYR A 52 8.78 -11.61 -3.55
CA TYR A 52 8.61 -10.15 -3.45
C TYR A 52 8.33 -9.71 -2.01
N GLN A 53 8.54 -10.59 -1.02
CA GLN A 53 8.19 -10.36 0.38
C GLN A 53 9.43 -10.43 1.25
N ASP A 54 10.32 -9.45 1.04
CA ASP A 54 11.51 -9.28 1.85
C ASP A 54 11.60 -7.85 2.37
N PHE A 55 11.55 -7.70 3.69
CA PHE A 55 11.50 -6.40 4.35
C PHE A 55 12.79 -5.63 4.16
N LYS A 56 13.95 -6.25 4.41
CA LYS A 56 15.25 -5.58 4.29
C LYS A 56 15.48 -5.13 2.84
N ARG A 57 15.28 -6.03 1.87
CA ARG A 57 15.50 -5.73 0.46
C ARG A 57 14.58 -4.63 -0.05
N GLY A 58 13.34 -4.57 0.44
CA GLY A 58 12.40 -3.51 0.08
C GLY A 58 12.82 -2.11 0.55
N LEU A 59 13.79 -2.00 1.47
CA LEU A 59 14.30 -0.72 1.96
C LEU A 59 15.65 -0.29 1.35
N LEU A 60 16.30 -1.12 0.51
CA LEU A 60 17.69 -0.90 0.07
C LEU A 60 17.91 0.36 -0.77
N TYR A 61 16.85 0.94 -1.33
CA TYR A 61 16.95 2.09 -2.24
C TYR A 61 16.92 3.46 -1.51
N GLY A 62 16.99 3.47 -0.18
CA GLY A 62 17.16 4.69 0.62
C GLY A 62 15.92 5.08 1.42
N SER A 63 15.42 6.31 1.20
CA SER A 63 14.27 6.87 1.91
C SER A 63 12.96 6.58 1.17
N LEU A 64 12.03 5.94 1.87
CA LEU A 64 10.67 5.68 1.39
C LEU A 64 9.68 6.57 2.12
N VAL A 65 8.83 7.26 1.37
CA VAL A 65 7.79 8.16 1.89
C VAL A 65 6.42 7.50 1.74
N LEU A 66 5.55 7.68 2.72
CA LEU A 66 4.18 7.16 2.66
C LEU A 66 3.38 7.87 1.57
N VAL A 67 2.74 7.08 0.70
CA VAL A 67 1.86 7.59 -0.36
C VAL A 67 0.41 7.21 -0.09
N TYR A 68 0.12 5.93 0.18
CA TYR A 68 -1.24 5.47 0.48
C TYR A 68 -1.33 4.85 1.87
N SER A 69 -2.44 5.12 2.57
CA SER A 69 -2.76 4.46 3.84
C SER A 69 -4.24 4.08 3.88
N SER A 70 -4.53 2.89 4.40
CA SER A 70 -5.89 2.41 4.62
C SER A 70 -6.52 2.97 5.91
N LEU A 71 -5.77 3.76 6.70
CA LEU A 71 -6.25 4.36 7.94
C LEU A 71 -6.20 5.89 7.83
N LYS A 72 -7.37 6.53 7.81
CA LYS A 72 -7.50 7.98 7.68
C LYS A 72 -7.02 8.73 8.92
N ASN A 73 -7.44 8.28 10.10
CA ASN A 73 -7.08 8.89 11.39
C ASN A 73 -6.08 7.98 12.11
N ASP A 74 -4.78 8.26 11.89
CA ASP A 74 -3.67 7.58 12.54
C ASP A 74 -2.87 8.62 13.33
N SER A 75 -2.80 8.43 14.66
CA SER A 75 -2.04 9.32 15.56
C SER A 75 -0.53 9.06 15.54
N PHE A 76 -0.11 7.93 14.95
CA PHE A 76 1.27 7.49 14.87
C PHE A 76 1.57 6.92 13.46
N ARG A 77 1.27 7.73 12.44
CA ARG A 77 1.53 7.37 11.04
C ARG A 77 3.02 7.39 10.79
N LEU A 78 3.54 6.33 10.16
CA LEU A 78 4.90 6.36 9.63
C LEU A 78 4.87 7.16 8.31
N CYS A 79 5.54 8.30 8.28
CA CYS A 79 5.56 9.19 7.13
C CYS A 79 6.76 8.97 6.22
N MET A 80 7.90 8.61 6.81
CA MET A 80 9.10 8.26 6.07
C MET A 80 9.89 7.19 6.81
N MET A 81 10.48 6.28 6.06
CA MET A 81 11.43 5.29 6.54
C MET A 81 12.73 5.45 5.77
N THR A 82 13.86 5.63 6.46
CA THR A 82 15.18 5.68 5.82
C THR A 82 16.04 4.57 6.37
N TYR A 83 16.40 3.63 5.51
CA TYR A 83 17.23 2.51 5.91
C TYR A 83 18.70 2.91 5.97
N LYS A 84 19.35 2.56 7.07
CA LYS A 84 20.78 2.75 7.28
C LYS A 84 21.41 1.38 7.54
N PRO A 85 22.07 0.79 6.53
CA PRO A 85 22.83 -0.43 6.74
C PRO A 85 24.06 -0.15 7.62
N ASN A 86 24.63 -1.20 8.20
CA ASN A 86 25.92 -1.16 8.92
C ASN A 86 25.94 -0.26 10.16
N THR A 87 24.86 -0.27 10.95
CA THR A 87 24.84 0.39 12.26
C THR A 87 24.98 -0.62 13.39
N ASN A 88 25.43 -0.15 14.56
CA ASN A 88 25.65 -1.01 15.73
C ASN A 88 24.35 -1.31 16.51
N LEU A 89 23.16 -1.02 15.94
CA LEU A 89 21.88 -1.25 16.63
C LEU A 89 21.41 -2.70 16.51
N THR A 90 21.47 -3.28 15.31
CA THR A 90 21.11 -4.69 15.04
C THR A 90 21.96 -5.23 13.89
N THR A 91 21.93 -6.56 13.70
CA THR A 91 22.60 -7.21 12.56
C THR A 91 22.03 -6.79 11.19
N GLU A 92 20.78 -6.32 11.16
CA GLU A 92 20.16 -5.79 9.94
C GLU A 92 20.41 -4.29 9.76
N GLY A 93 20.95 -3.58 10.78
CA GLY A 93 21.14 -2.14 10.80
C GLY A 93 20.03 -1.41 11.55
N GLN A 94 19.58 -0.28 11.01
CA GLN A 94 18.50 0.52 11.60
C GLN A 94 17.63 1.17 10.53
N ILE A 95 16.46 1.63 10.97
CA ILE A 95 15.58 2.52 10.22
C ILE A 95 15.41 3.83 10.98
N ASP A 96 15.65 4.94 10.30
CA ASP A 96 15.25 6.26 10.78
C ASP A 96 13.81 6.52 10.34
N LEU A 97 12.93 6.82 11.30
CA LEU A 97 11.50 6.97 11.10
C LEU A 97 11.07 8.42 11.36
N LEU A 98 10.30 8.99 10.43
CA LEU A 98 9.51 10.20 10.69
C LEU A 98 8.06 9.80 10.91
N THR A 99 7.43 10.34 11.95
CA THR A 99 6.05 9.98 12.30
C THR A 99 5.16 11.20 12.54
N SER A 100 3.84 11.02 12.36
CA SER A 100 2.85 12.05 12.68
C SER A 100 2.55 12.20 14.17
N SER A 101 3.37 11.60 15.06
CA SER A 101 3.16 11.66 16.49
C SER A 101 3.22 13.09 17.00
N ARG A 102 2.28 13.46 17.89
CA ARG A 102 2.29 14.75 18.58
C ARG A 102 3.39 14.84 19.65
N ASN A 103 3.94 13.72 20.07
CA ASN A 103 5.05 13.70 21.00
C ASN A 103 6.35 13.91 20.21
N SER A 104 7.05 15.01 20.50
CA SER A 104 8.29 15.40 19.83
C SER A 104 9.38 14.33 19.91
N SER A 105 9.42 13.54 20.99
CA SER A 105 10.34 12.41 21.13
C SER A 105 10.07 11.31 20.10
N TYR A 106 8.84 11.13 19.66
CA TYR A 106 8.46 10.08 18.70
C TYR A 106 8.26 10.60 17.27
N ARG A 107 8.36 11.91 17.07
CA ARG A 107 8.22 12.57 15.77
C ARG A 107 9.41 12.23 14.84
N GLU A 108 10.60 12.06 15.42
CA GLU A 108 11.80 11.54 14.78
C GLU A 108 12.40 10.42 15.63
N MET A 109 12.46 9.21 15.07
CA MET A 109 12.94 8.04 15.80
C MET A 109 14.02 7.30 15.02
N VAL A 110 14.87 6.60 15.76
CA VAL A 110 15.79 5.61 15.22
C VAL A 110 15.40 4.27 15.81
N GLN A 111 15.14 3.28 14.96
CA GLN A 111 14.71 1.96 15.38
C GLN A 111 15.66 0.89 14.82
N GLY A 112 16.13 -0.01 15.68
CA GLY A 112 16.67 -1.29 15.22
C GLY A 112 15.56 -2.19 14.67
N PHE A 113 15.88 -3.15 13.83
CA PHE A 113 14.91 -4.18 13.43
C PHE A 113 15.62 -5.49 13.13
N ASP A 114 14.93 -6.61 13.37
CA ASP A 114 15.36 -7.92 12.93
C ASP A 114 14.23 -8.53 12.12
N ALA A 115 14.44 -8.74 10.82
CA ALA A 115 13.39 -9.25 9.94
C ALA A 115 13.14 -10.75 10.21
N GLU A 116 11.91 -11.24 10.06
CA GLU A 116 11.54 -12.63 10.27
C GLU A 116 10.92 -13.23 8.99
N THR A 117 11.13 -14.53 8.78
CA THR A 117 10.38 -15.30 7.79
C THR A 117 8.94 -15.51 8.27
N ALA A 118 7.96 -15.34 7.38
CA ALA A 118 6.57 -15.67 7.72
C ALA A 118 6.35 -17.19 7.82
N ARG A 119 5.40 -17.60 8.66
CA ARG A 119 5.06 -19.02 8.83
C ARG A 119 4.71 -19.64 7.48
N ARG A 120 5.34 -20.78 7.16
CA ARG A 120 5.21 -21.52 5.87
C ARG A 120 5.76 -20.76 4.63
N HIS A 121 6.52 -19.69 4.81
CA HIS A 121 7.32 -19.12 3.72
C HIS A 121 8.67 -19.82 3.61
N ASN A 122 9.25 -19.76 2.42
CA ASN A 122 10.66 -20.06 2.20
C ASN A 122 11.52 -19.16 3.10
N LYS A 123 12.45 -19.78 3.84
CA LYS A 123 13.36 -19.12 4.79
C LYS A 123 14.23 -18.04 4.16
N THR A 124 14.45 -18.10 2.85
CA THR A 124 15.16 -17.05 2.10
C THR A 124 14.49 -15.68 2.22
N TYR A 125 13.16 -15.60 2.32
CA TYR A 125 12.43 -14.34 2.29
C TYR A 125 11.97 -13.92 3.68
N ARG A 126 12.53 -12.81 4.19
CA ARG A 126 12.24 -12.30 5.54
C ARG A 126 11.18 -11.20 5.46
N ALA A 127 9.93 -11.63 5.35
CA ALA A 127 8.78 -10.79 5.06
C ALA A 127 8.25 -9.95 6.24
N ILE A 128 8.69 -10.20 7.47
CA ILE A 128 8.10 -9.60 8.67
C ILE A 128 9.11 -8.70 9.37
N ALA A 129 8.66 -7.56 9.88
CA ALA A 129 9.41 -6.75 10.83
C ALA A 129 8.48 -6.15 11.90
N TRP A 130 9.02 -5.84 13.06
CA TRP A 130 8.30 -5.15 14.12
C TRP A 130 8.53 -3.65 14.02
N LEU A 131 7.44 -2.87 13.93
CA LEU A 131 7.50 -1.42 13.79
C LEU A 131 6.84 -0.76 14.99
N PHE A 132 7.51 0.25 15.56
CA PHE A 132 7.01 0.99 16.70
C PHE A 132 5.96 2.02 16.27
N ARG A 133 4.77 1.92 16.87
CA ARG A 133 3.64 2.88 16.73
C ARG A 133 3.01 3.21 18.08
N GLY A 134 3.82 3.74 19.00
CA GLY A 134 3.51 3.84 20.43
C GLY A 134 3.72 2.52 21.18
N GLN A 135 3.61 1.39 20.49
CA GLN A 135 4.06 0.06 20.89
C GLN A 135 4.50 -0.72 19.65
N TYR A 136 5.16 -1.86 19.82
CA TYR A 136 5.62 -2.66 18.69
C TYR A 136 4.49 -3.47 18.05
N TYR A 137 4.35 -3.34 16.73
CA TYR A 137 3.40 -4.12 15.94
C TYR A 137 4.09 -4.90 14.84
N LYS A 138 3.64 -6.15 14.66
CA LYS A 138 4.10 -7.04 13.59
C LYS A 138 3.56 -6.56 12.24
N SER A 139 4.48 -6.11 11.39
CA SER A 139 4.21 -5.65 10.02
C SER A 139 4.74 -6.69 9.03
N ARG A 140 3.97 -7.01 7.98
CA ARG A 140 4.37 -7.93 6.91
C ARG A 140 4.44 -7.19 5.58
N VAL A 141 5.47 -7.47 4.79
CA VAL A 141 5.54 -7.08 3.38
C VAL A 141 4.50 -7.88 2.58
N ILE A 142 3.55 -7.18 1.97
CA ILE A 142 2.68 -7.76 0.94
C ILE A 142 3.47 -7.91 -0.35
N PHE A 143 4.16 -6.83 -0.74
CA PHE A 143 4.93 -6.76 -1.97
C PHE A 143 5.98 -5.65 -1.88
N THR A 144 7.12 -5.85 -2.53
CA THR A 144 8.09 -4.82 -2.88
C THR A 144 8.65 -5.13 -4.26
N ASP A 145 8.94 -4.08 -5.01
CA ASP A 145 9.66 -4.17 -6.29
C ASP A 145 11.20 -4.21 -6.09
N TYR A 146 11.66 -4.19 -4.84
CA TYR A 146 13.07 -4.08 -4.42
C TYR A 146 13.80 -2.82 -4.88
N LYS A 147 13.05 -1.82 -5.36
CA LYS A 147 13.61 -0.59 -5.90
C LYS A 147 12.85 0.60 -5.34
N HIS A 148 11.62 0.83 -5.78
CA HIS A 148 10.93 2.08 -5.53
C HIS A 148 9.76 1.95 -4.57
N CYS A 149 9.38 0.77 -4.09
CA CYS A 149 8.22 0.65 -3.21
C CYS A 149 8.25 -0.52 -2.24
N ILE A 150 7.46 -0.37 -1.18
CA ILE A 150 7.10 -1.45 -0.26
C ILE A 150 5.66 -1.27 0.20
N ILE A 151 4.91 -2.36 0.22
CA ILE A 151 3.55 -2.41 0.74
C ILE A 151 3.58 -3.21 2.03
N LEU A 152 3.14 -2.59 3.12
CA LEU A 152 3.14 -3.16 4.46
C LEU A 152 1.72 -3.42 4.94
N ARG A 153 1.50 -4.57 5.57
CA ARG A 153 0.29 -4.93 6.31
C ARG A 153 0.59 -5.10 7.79
N THR A 154 -0.11 -4.36 8.64
CA THR A 154 0.03 -4.41 10.09
C THR A 154 -1.28 -4.85 10.72
N ARG A 155 -1.51 -6.18 10.78
CA ARG A 155 -2.82 -6.73 11.20
C ARG A 155 -3.22 -6.32 12.62
N GLY A 156 -2.26 -6.31 13.55
CA GLY A 156 -2.49 -5.90 14.94
C GLY A 156 -2.75 -4.41 15.13
N TYR A 157 -2.67 -3.60 14.06
CA TYR A 157 -2.88 -2.16 14.10
C TYR A 157 -3.94 -1.78 13.06
N ASN A 158 -5.22 -1.92 13.41
CA ASN A 158 -6.37 -1.59 12.54
C ASN A 158 -6.37 -2.28 11.16
N ASN A 159 -5.77 -3.47 11.06
CA ASN A 159 -5.53 -4.13 9.76
C ASN A 159 -4.87 -3.23 8.70
N LEU A 160 -4.05 -2.28 9.16
CA LEU A 160 -3.47 -1.20 8.37
C LEU A 160 -2.72 -1.74 7.16
N CYS A 161 -2.97 -1.15 6.00
CA CYS A 161 -2.19 -1.34 4.80
C CYS A 161 -1.65 0.00 4.29
N GLU A 162 -0.34 0.04 4.06
CA GLU A 162 0.39 1.24 3.65
C GLU A 162 1.28 0.96 2.44
N LEU A 163 1.32 1.90 1.50
CA LEU A 163 2.27 1.93 0.39
C LEU A 163 3.26 3.04 0.62
N PHE A 164 4.54 2.69 0.65
CA PHE A 164 5.64 3.64 0.68
C PHE A 164 6.40 3.58 -0.65
N THR A 165 6.89 4.74 -1.11
CA THR A 165 7.64 4.85 -2.34
C THR A 165 8.93 5.66 -2.19
N ALA A 166 9.96 5.34 -2.97
CA ALA A 166 11.16 6.14 -3.15
C ALA A 166 10.98 7.15 -4.30
N GLY A 167 11.77 8.23 -4.31
CA GLY A 167 11.83 9.16 -5.43
C GLY A 167 10.68 10.16 -5.49
N ARG A 168 10.48 10.79 -6.66
CA ARG A 168 9.42 11.80 -6.86
C ARG A 168 8.04 11.13 -6.71
N HIS A 169 7.18 11.82 -5.97
CA HIS A 169 5.90 11.33 -5.48
C HIS A 169 4.74 11.55 -6.47
N ASP A 170 5.04 11.94 -7.70
CA ASP A 170 4.04 12.17 -8.74
C ASP A 170 3.54 10.84 -9.30
N SER A 171 2.30 10.51 -8.96
CA SER A 171 1.51 9.41 -9.52
C SER A 171 1.50 9.37 -11.05
N ASP A 172 1.83 10.49 -11.69
CA ASP A 172 1.60 10.75 -13.10
C ASP A 172 2.76 10.25 -13.98
N ARG A 173 3.91 9.88 -13.39
CA ARG A 173 5.11 9.45 -14.15
C ARG A 173 5.53 8.00 -13.98
N VAL A 174 4.92 7.23 -13.08
CA VAL A 174 5.31 5.84 -12.89
C VAL A 174 4.08 4.95 -12.76
N ASN A 175 3.82 4.19 -13.81
CA ASN A 175 2.97 3.01 -13.81
C ASN A 175 3.59 1.95 -12.90
N SER A 176 3.63 2.22 -11.58
CA SER A 176 4.27 1.34 -10.62
C SER A 176 3.28 0.23 -10.30
N TRP A 177 3.69 -1.01 -10.57
CA TRP A 177 2.98 -2.22 -10.17
C TRP A 177 2.52 -2.16 -8.70
N CYS A 178 3.24 -1.42 -7.86
CA CYS A 178 2.92 -1.19 -6.46
C CYS A 178 1.54 -0.55 -6.23
N PHE A 179 1.13 0.42 -7.05
CA PHE A 179 -0.20 1.04 -6.90
C PHE A 179 -1.33 0.05 -7.25
N PHE A 180 -1.14 -0.71 -8.34
CA PHE A 180 -2.07 -1.76 -8.74
C PHE A 180 -2.15 -2.86 -7.68
N ILE A 181 -1.00 -3.39 -7.25
CA ILE A 181 -0.90 -4.44 -6.23
C ILE A 181 -1.48 -3.95 -4.90
N TYR A 182 -1.26 -2.69 -4.50
CA TYR A 182 -1.93 -2.11 -3.34
C TYR A 182 -3.45 -2.18 -3.49
N THR A 183 -3.99 -1.76 -4.64
CA THR A 183 -5.42 -1.78 -4.89
C THR A 183 -5.99 -3.20 -4.82
N VAL A 184 -5.28 -4.19 -5.37
CA VAL A 184 -5.68 -5.61 -5.34
C VAL A 184 -5.73 -6.17 -3.91
N PHE A 185 -4.72 -5.90 -3.09
CA PHE A 185 -4.63 -6.49 -1.74
C PHE A 185 -5.29 -5.65 -0.65
N CYS A 186 -5.36 -4.33 -0.82
CA CYS A 186 -5.74 -3.37 0.21
C CYS A 186 -6.97 -2.54 -0.14
N GLY A 187 -7.41 -2.56 -1.40
CA GLY A 187 -8.55 -1.79 -1.87
C GLY A 187 -8.24 -0.31 -2.02
N LYS A 188 -9.30 0.51 -1.99
CA LYS A 188 -9.17 1.97 -2.08
C LYS A 188 -8.50 2.53 -0.81
N PRO A 189 -7.44 3.35 -0.94
CA PRO A 189 -6.82 3.97 0.22
C PRO A 189 -7.80 4.93 0.92
N ALA A 190 -7.69 5.02 2.25
CA ALA A 190 -8.49 5.94 3.05
C ALA A 190 -7.93 7.36 3.03
N VAL A 191 -6.62 7.49 2.80
CA VAL A 191 -5.91 8.76 2.64
C VAL A 191 -4.71 8.60 1.71
N THR A 192 -4.39 9.65 0.96
CA THR A 192 -3.28 9.72 0.01
C THR A 192 -2.43 10.95 0.29
N PHE A 193 -1.12 10.83 0.15
CA PHE A 193 -0.16 11.91 0.37
C PHE A 193 0.65 12.15 -0.91
N LYS A 194 0.74 13.41 -1.35
CA LYS A 194 1.51 13.81 -2.54
C LYS A 194 2.94 14.17 -2.21
N ASN A 195 3.26 14.43 -0.95
CA ASN A 195 4.60 14.76 -0.50
C ASN A 195 4.74 14.48 1.00
N LEU A 196 5.99 14.45 1.48
CA LEU A 196 6.31 14.20 2.88
C LEU A 196 5.59 15.17 3.84
N TYR A 197 5.46 16.45 3.47
CA TYR A 197 4.94 17.49 4.37
C TYR A 197 3.43 17.38 4.60
N GLU A 198 2.69 16.70 3.73
CA GLU A 198 1.28 16.38 3.98
C GLU A 198 1.12 15.33 5.11
N CYS A 199 2.07 14.41 5.27
CA CYS A 199 2.05 13.42 6.35
C CYS A 199 2.79 13.92 7.60
N TRP A 200 3.95 14.54 7.39
CA TRP A 200 4.85 15.05 8.41
C TRP A 200 4.99 16.58 8.24
N PRO A 201 3.97 17.36 8.62
CA PRO A 201 4.02 18.80 8.46
C PRO A 201 5.15 19.36 9.32
N LYS A 202 6.05 20.16 8.72
CA LYS A 202 7.04 20.92 9.50
C LYS A 202 6.24 21.74 10.53
N GLU A 203 6.50 21.52 11.81
CA GLU A 203 6.08 22.51 12.80
C GLU A 203 6.75 23.83 12.38
N VAL A 204 5.95 24.85 12.10
CA VAL A 204 6.47 26.20 11.89
C VAL A 204 7.32 26.53 13.12
N GLU A 205 8.58 26.80 12.87
CA GLU A 205 9.71 26.78 13.80
C GLU A 205 9.38 27.25 15.23
N LYS A 206 9.61 26.37 16.20
CA LYS A 206 10.31 26.77 17.43
C LYS A 206 11.54 25.90 17.56
N HIS A 207 12.69 26.53 17.36
CA HIS A 207 14.02 25.97 17.59
C HIS A 207 14.11 25.43 19.02
N THR A 208 13.77 24.16 19.19
CA THR A 208 14.27 23.34 20.28
C THR A 208 14.94 22.17 19.60
N SER A 209 16.22 21.92 19.88
CA SER A 209 16.95 20.83 19.24
C SER A 209 16.18 19.52 19.45
N ILE A 210 15.55 18.99 18.40
CA ILE A 210 14.78 17.77 18.50
C ILE A 210 15.78 16.64 18.72
N ARG A 211 15.84 16.15 19.95
CA ARG A 211 16.66 15.01 20.30
C ARG A 211 15.99 13.76 19.71
N LYS A 212 16.62 13.14 18.72
CA LYS A 212 16.14 11.88 18.15
C LYS A 212 16.04 10.82 19.23
N THR A 213 14.89 10.17 19.33
CA THR A 213 14.74 9.04 20.25
C THR A 213 15.29 7.79 19.58
N SER A 214 16.30 7.19 20.19
CA SER A 214 16.75 5.85 19.82
C SER A 214 15.92 4.83 20.58
N ILE A 215 15.17 4.03 19.84
CA ILE A 215 14.44 2.88 20.37
C ILE A 215 15.29 1.65 20.06
N ARG A 216 16.00 1.16 21.08
CA ARG A 216 16.66 -0.16 21.00
C ARG A 216 15.59 -1.24 21.14
N ASN A 217 15.83 -2.40 20.53
CA ASN A 217 15.08 -3.62 20.82
C ASN A 217 15.29 -3.96 22.31
N THR A 218 14.54 -3.34 23.21
CA THR A 218 14.31 -3.91 24.54
C THR A 218 13.56 -5.19 24.26
N SER A 219 14.32 -6.30 24.30
CA SER A 219 13.88 -7.69 24.34
C SER A 219 12.40 -7.84 24.03
N ILE A 220 12.10 -8.30 22.81
CA ILE A 220 10.81 -8.89 22.48
C ILE A 220 10.57 -9.94 23.56
N ARG A 221 9.87 -9.57 24.64
CA ARG A 221 9.22 -10.53 25.52
C ARG A 221 8.20 -11.18 24.62
N LYS A 222 8.59 -12.35 24.10
CA LYS A 222 7.67 -13.37 23.64
C LYS A 222 6.80 -13.71 24.86
N THR A 223 5.72 -12.96 25.04
CA THR A 223 4.54 -13.46 25.76
C THR A 223 3.71 -14.24 24.79
#